data_AF-A0A3A5TX73-F1
#
_entry.id   AF-A0A3A5TX73-F1
#
_cell.length_a   1.000
_cell.length_b   1.000
_cell.length_c   1.000
_cell.angle_alpha   90.00
_cell.angle_beta   90.00
_cell.angle_gamma   90.00
#
_symmetry.space_group_name_H-M   'P 1'
#
loop_
_entity.id
_entity.type
_entity.pdbx_description
1 polymer ?
#
loop_
_entity_poly.entity_id
_entity_poly.type
_entity_poly.pdbx_seq_one_letter_code
_entity_poly.pdbx_strand_id
1 'polypeptide(L)'
;MLIKVFGAAVQGIDATLITIEVNSSRGCMFYLVGLPDSAVKESHQRIISALLVNGYKMPTSNIVVNMAPADIRKEGSAYDLPLAIGLLGANETISSEKFSRYLLMGELSLDGSIQPIKGALPIAIKAREDGFEGLIIPQQNAREAAVVNQLKVYGVSNIKEVVEFFNNERELEPTVVNTREEFYQQQTNCDLDFADVKGQENVKRALEVAAAGGHNLIMVGAPGSGKSMMAKRLPSILPPLSLGESLETTKIHSVTGQLKRGSSLISQRPFRDPHHTISQVAMVGGGSFPQPGEISLAHNGVLFLDELFSKLFNYCILLYINYLIRQNNHSIQ
;
A
#
# COMPACT_ATOMS: atom_id res chain seq x y z
N MET A 1 -28.87 -8.02 17.71
CA MET A 1 -27.82 -9.00 17.34
C MET A 1 -26.50 -8.26 17.15
N LEU A 2 -25.38 -8.80 17.63
CA LEU A 2 -24.05 -8.20 17.48
C LEU A 2 -23.26 -8.99 16.44
N ILE A 3 -22.91 -8.34 15.34
CA ILE A 3 -22.08 -8.88 14.26
C ILE A 3 -20.70 -8.26 14.35
N LYS A 4 -19.66 -9.05 14.08
CA LYS A 4 -18.28 -8.58 13.99
C LYS A 4 -17.73 -8.89 12.61
N VAL A 5 -17.11 -7.90 11.99
CA VAL A 5 -16.41 -7.97 10.71
C VAL A 5 -15.04 -7.33 10.89
N PHE A 6 -14.05 -7.80 10.13
CA PHE A 6 -12.67 -7.36 10.27
C PHE A 6 -12.21 -6.61 9.02
N GLY A 7 -11.54 -5.49 9.23
CA GLY A 7 -10.83 -4.70 8.22
C GLY A 7 -9.47 -4.28 8.78
N ALA A 8 -8.78 -3.37 8.10
CA ALA A 8 -7.49 -2.86 8.55
C ALA A 8 -7.32 -1.37 8.21
N ALA A 9 -6.57 -0.67 9.06
CA ALA A 9 -6.16 0.71 8.85
C ALA A 9 -4.67 0.75 8.56
N VAL A 10 -4.27 1.48 7.52
CA VAL A 10 -2.87 1.68 7.17
C VAL A 10 -2.34 2.88 7.97
N GLN A 11 -1.29 2.67 8.73
CA GLN A 11 -0.61 3.69 9.54
C GLN A 11 0.87 3.74 9.16
N GLY A 12 1.27 4.81 8.48
CA GLY A 12 2.61 4.89 7.90
C GLY A 12 2.78 3.81 6.84
N ILE A 13 3.62 2.80 7.10
CA ILE A 13 3.87 1.67 6.19
C ILE A 13 3.26 0.35 6.68
N ASP A 14 2.72 0.33 7.90
CA ASP A 14 2.17 -0.89 8.51
C ASP A 14 0.64 -0.82 8.56
N ALA A 15 0.01 -1.95 8.86
CA ALA A 15 -1.44 -2.05 8.99
C ALA A 15 -1.83 -2.52 10.39
N THR A 16 -2.91 -1.94 10.91
CA THR A 16 -3.50 -2.27 12.20
C THR A 16 -4.89 -2.84 11.99
N LEU A 17 -5.22 -3.92 12.70
CA LEU A 17 -6.52 -4.57 12.62
C LEU A 17 -7.62 -3.62 13.12
N ILE A 18 -8.69 -3.50 12.33
CA ILE A 18 -9.91 -2.78 12.71
C ILE A 18 -11.04 -3.79 12.88
N THR A 19 -11.64 -3.81 14.05
CA THR A 19 -12.86 -4.60 14.31
C THR A 19 -14.07 -3.70 14.12
N ILE A 20 -14.95 -4.06 13.20
CA ILE A 20 -16.20 -3.38 12.91
C ILE A 20 -17.32 -4.19 13.56
N GLU A 21 -17.93 -3.60 14.57
CA GLU A 21 -19.03 -4.21 15.32
C GLU A 21 -20.34 -3.55 14.91
N VAL A 22 -21.28 -4.34 14.42
CA VAL A 22 -22.60 -3.86 13.99
C VAL A 22 -23.66 -4.43 14.93
N ASN A 23 -24.41 -3.53 15.58
CA ASN A 23 -25.54 -3.89 16.40
C ASN A 23 -26.84 -3.40 15.76
N SER A 24 -27.81 -4.30 15.63
CA SER A 24 -29.18 -3.97 15.19
C SER A 24 -30.17 -4.10 16.35
N SER A 25 -30.98 -3.05 16.54
CA SER A 25 -32.09 -2.96 17.48
C SER A 25 -33.33 -2.37 16.81
N ARG A 26 -34.49 -2.38 17.48
CA ARG A 26 -35.70 -1.74 16.94
C ARG A 26 -35.51 -0.22 16.79
N GLY A 27 -35.94 0.35 15.67
CA GLY A 27 -35.87 1.79 15.36
C GLY A 27 -35.47 2.07 13.91
N CYS A 28 -34.98 3.27 13.61
CA CYS A 28 -34.58 3.68 12.25
C CYS A 28 -33.32 4.59 12.19
N MET A 29 -32.61 4.74 13.31
CA MET A 29 -31.44 5.61 13.38
C MET A 29 -30.17 4.85 12.95
N PHE A 30 -29.18 5.58 12.43
CA PHE A 30 -27.86 5.05 12.08
C PHE A 30 -26.79 5.84 12.84
N TYR A 31 -25.96 5.12 13.60
CA TYR A 31 -24.85 5.70 14.36
C TYR A 31 -23.53 5.03 13.96
N LEU A 32 -22.53 5.83 13.63
CA LEU A 32 -21.18 5.37 13.32
C LEU A 32 -20.18 6.02 14.27
N VAL A 33 -19.51 5.21 15.09
CA VAL A 33 -18.58 5.64 16.15
C VAL A 33 -17.22 4.95 16.02
N GLY A 34 -16.19 5.51 16.66
CA GLY A 34 -14.81 5.00 16.57
C GLY A 34 -13.87 5.86 15.71
N LEU A 35 -14.03 7.18 15.75
CA LEU A 35 -13.27 8.19 14.99
C LEU A 35 -13.26 7.99 13.45
N PRO A 36 -14.42 7.87 12.80
CA PRO A 36 -14.51 7.93 11.34
C PRO A 36 -14.29 9.37 10.82
N ASP A 37 -13.60 9.50 9.69
CA ASP A 37 -13.53 10.75 8.93
C ASP A 37 -14.84 11.05 8.18
N SER A 38 -14.86 12.12 7.38
CA SER A 38 -16.03 12.47 6.57
C SER A 38 -16.35 11.42 5.50
N ALA A 39 -15.35 10.85 4.84
CA ALA A 39 -15.54 9.86 3.79
C ALA A 39 -16.19 8.57 4.32
N VAL A 40 -15.74 8.12 5.51
CA VAL A 40 -16.31 6.96 6.22
C VAL A 40 -17.73 7.25 6.70
N LYS A 41 -18.04 8.49 7.11
CA LYS A 41 -19.43 8.89 7.45
C LYS A 41 -20.34 8.90 6.23
N GLU A 42 -19.83 9.34 5.08
CA GLU A 42 -20.55 9.33 3.80
C GLU A 42 -20.72 7.92 3.21
N SER A 43 -19.91 6.94 3.65
CA SER A 43 -20.08 5.53 3.30
C SER A 43 -21.50 5.02 3.48
N HIS A 44 -22.23 5.53 4.49
CA HIS A 44 -23.62 5.11 4.71
C HIS A 44 -24.51 5.32 3.48
N GLN A 45 -24.40 6.48 2.81
CA GLN A 45 -25.20 6.75 1.61
C GLN A 45 -24.74 5.89 0.43
N ARG A 46 -23.43 5.71 0.26
CA ARG A 46 -22.86 4.88 -0.81
C ARG A 46 -23.25 3.41 -0.67
N ILE A 47 -23.20 2.87 0.54
CA ILE A 47 -23.61 1.50 0.86
C ILE A 47 -25.10 1.31 0.57
N ILE A 48 -25.97 2.24 1.00
CA ILE A 48 -27.42 2.14 0.71
C ILE A 48 -27.66 2.05 -0.79
N SER A 49 -27.06 2.95 -1.59
CA SER A 49 -27.22 2.93 -3.04
C SER A 49 -26.71 1.64 -3.66
N ALA A 50 -25.51 1.20 -3.28
CA ALA A 50 -24.89 -0.03 -3.76
C ALA A 50 -25.76 -1.26 -3.48
N LEU A 51 -26.26 -1.39 -2.25
CA LEU A 51 -27.12 -2.51 -1.86
C LEU A 51 -28.43 -2.51 -2.64
N LEU A 52 -29.10 -1.37 -2.76
CA LEU A 52 -30.37 -1.25 -3.49
C LEU A 52 -30.23 -1.61 -4.97
N VAL A 53 -29.18 -1.12 -5.63
CA VAL A 53 -28.92 -1.42 -7.05
C VAL A 53 -28.65 -2.91 -7.28
N ASN A 54 -28.05 -3.58 -6.29
CA ASN A 54 -27.76 -5.02 -6.36
C ASN A 54 -28.89 -5.90 -5.81
N GLY A 55 -30.08 -5.34 -5.54
CA GLY A 55 -31.27 -6.08 -5.11
C GLY A 55 -31.31 -6.45 -3.63
N TYR A 56 -30.41 -5.89 -2.82
CA TYR A 56 -30.39 -6.09 -1.37
C TYR A 56 -31.16 -4.98 -0.65
N LYS A 57 -31.80 -5.36 0.46
CA LYS A 57 -32.56 -4.42 1.28
C LYS A 57 -31.71 -3.90 2.43
N MET A 58 -31.76 -2.59 2.64
CA MET A 58 -31.19 -1.97 3.83
C MET A 58 -32.05 -2.32 5.06
N PRO A 59 -31.46 -2.55 6.24
CA PRO A 59 -32.23 -2.88 7.43
C PRO A 59 -33.02 -1.66 7.90
N THR A 60 -34.35 -1.79 8.04
CA THR A 60 -35.20 -0.76 8.66
C THR A 60 -35.17 -0.92 10.19
N SER A 61 -33.97 -0.81 10.75
CA SER A 61 -33.69 -1.01 12.17
C SER A 61 -32.82 0.14 12.67
N ASN A 62 -32.73 0.31 13.99
CA ASN A 62 -31.71 1.15 14.56
C ASN A 62 -30.37 0.41 14.50
N ILE A 63 -29.37 1.04 13.89
CA ILE A 63 -28.06 0.44 13.63
C ILE A 63 -27.00 1.26 14.34
N VAL A 64 -26.18 0.58 15.15
CA VAL A 64 -24.98 1.15 15.76
C VAL A 64 -23.78 0.40 15.22
N VAL A 65 -22.88 1.13 14.57
CA VAL A 65 -21.61 0.62 14.06
C VAL A 65 -20.47 1.21 14.89
N ASN A 66 -19.68 0.36 15.51
CA ASN A 66 -18.48 0.72 16.27
C ASN A 66 -17.23 0.22 15.56
N MET A 67 -16.26 1.09 15.32
CA MET A 67 -14.96 0.74 14.72
C MET A 67 -13.85 0.80 15.78
N ALA A 68 -13.40 -0.36 16.24
CA ALA A 68 -12.33 -0.49 17.23
C ALA A 68 -10.97 -0.77 16.57
N PRO A 69 -9.85 -0.28 17.14
CA PRO A 69 -9.74 0.47 18.39
C PRO A 69 -9.99 1.98 18.19
N ALA A 70 -10.61 2.65 19.17
CA ALA A 70 -11.17 4.00 18.99
C ALA A 70 -10.13 5.14 18.96
N ASP A 71 -8.89 4.86 19.33
CA ASP A 71 -7.72 5.75 19.29
C ASP A 71 -7.14 5.90 17.87
N ILE A 72 -7.43 4.95 16.99
CA ILE A 72 -7.02 4.98 15.59
C ILE A 72 -8.09 5.66 14.76
N ARG A 73 -7.70 6.68 13.97
CA ARG A 73 -8.59 7.27 12.95
C ARG A 73 -8.76 6.32 11.77
N LYS A 74 -10.01 6.19 11.31
CA LYS A 74 -10.36 5.39 10.12
C LYS A 74 -10.67 6.35 9.01
N GLU A 75 -9.82 6.31 7.98
CA GLU A 75 -9.83 7.29 6.90
C GLU A 75 -10.03 6.65 5.54
N GLY A 76 -10.75 7.38 4.70
CA GLY A 76 -11.06 6.97 3.35
C GLY A 76 -12.21 5.96 3.25
N SER A 77 -12.53 5.66 2.01
CA SER A 77 -13.68 4.85 1.56
C SER A 77 -13.45 3.33 1.64
N ALA A 78 -12.24 2.88 2.00
CA ALA A 78 -11.87 1.46 1.94
C ALA A 78 -12.65 0.55 2.90
N TYR A 79 -13.43 1.13 3.82
CA TYR A 79 -14.26 0.41 4.79
C TYR A 79 -15.69 0.13 4.28
N ASP A 80 -16.06 0.59 3.09
CA ASP A 80 -17.44 0.42 2.60
C ASP A 80 -17.83 -1.05 2.50
N LEU A 81 -16.94 -1.88 1.95
CA LEU A 81 -17.17 -3.32 1.83
C LEU A 81 -17.39 -3.98 3.20
N PRO A 82 -16.46 -3.91 4.18
CA PRO A 82 -16.70 -4.54 5.48
C PRO A 82 -17.91 -3.97 6.20
N LEU A 83 -18.20 -2.67 6.07
CA LEU A 83 -19.41 -2.05 6.62
C LEU A 83 -20.69 -2.64 6.00
N ALA A 84 -20.76 -2.74 4.67
CA ALA A 84 -21.90 -3.30 3.96
C ALA A 84 -22.15 -4.77 4.34
N ILE A 85 -21.10 -5.57 4.43
CA ILE A 85 -21.18 -6.98 4.88
C ILE A 85 -21.65 -7.06 6.33
N GLY A 86 -21.12 -6.21 7.23
CA GLY A 86 -21.59 -6.16 8.62
C GLY A 86 -23.08 -5.81 8.74
N LEU A 87 -23.56 -4.88 7.91
CA LEU A 87 -24.98 -4.48 7.85
C LEU A 87 -25.88 -5.60 7.33
N LEU A 88 -25.47 -6.28 6.26
CA LEU A 88 -26.22 -7.41 5.71
C LEU A 88 -26.26 -8.59 6.68
N GLY A 89 -25.16 -8.84 7.41
CA GLY A 89 -25.12 -9.88 8.45
C GLY A 89 -26.02 -9.54 9.64
N ALA A 90 -26.09 -8.27 10.03
CA ALA A 90 -26.98 -7.84 11.12
C ALA A 90 -28.48 -7.95 10.76
N ASN A 91 -28.78 -8.00 9.46
CA ASN A 91 -30.12 -8.21 8.90
C ASN A 91 -30.40 -9.67 8.50
N GLU A 92 -29.49 -10.59 8.85
CA GLU A 92 -29.59 -12.03 8.52
C GLU A 92 -29.74 -12.29 7.01
N THR A 93 -29.38 -11.32 6.16
CA THR A 93 -29.38 -11.48 4.69
C THR A 93 -28.21 -12.34 4.24
N ILE A 94 -27.13 -12.35 5.03
CA ILE A 94 -25.96 -13.18 4.81
C ILE A 94 -25.56 -13.93 6.08
N SER A 95 -25.00 -15.13 5.91
CA SER A 95 -24.47 -15.92 7.02
C SER A 95 -23.22 -15.28 7.61
N SER A 96 -23.21 -15.14 8.94
CA SER A 96 -22.08 -14.56 9.69
C SER A 96 -21.05 -15.60 10.16
N GLU A 97 -21.28 -16.89 9.91
CA GLU A 97 -20.44 -18.00 10.40
C GLU A 97 -18.98 -17.91 9.97
N LYS A 98 -18.72 -17.32 8.80
CA LYS A 98 -17.39 -17.18 8.22
C LYS A 98 -16.73 -15.84 8.53
N PHE A 99 -17.43 -14.84 9.06
CA PHE A 99 -16.90 -13.47 9.18
C PHE A 99 -15.60 -13.39 9.99
N SER A 100 -15.47 -14.21 11.03
CA SER A 100 -14.26 -14.28 11.86
C SER A 100 -13.03 -14.82 11.16
N ARG A 101 -13.20 -15.46 9.99
CA ARG A 101 -12.12 -16.10 9.23
C ARG A 101 -11.54 -15.19 8.15
N TYR A 102 -12.22 -14.11 7.81
CA TYR A 102 -11.84 -13.24 6.69
C TYR A 102 -11.65 -11.79 7.12
N LEU A 103 -10.64 -11.16 6.53
CA LEU A 103 -10.47 -9.71 6.54
C LEU A 103 -11.01 -9.14 5.22
N LEU A 104 -11.77 -8.06 5.29
CA LEU A 104 -12.44 -7.46 4.13
C LEU A 104 -12.02 -6.00 3.97
N MET A 105 -11.66 -5.59 2.76
CA MET A 105 -11.38 -4.18 2.44
C MET A 105 -11.85 -3.87 1.02
N GLY A 106 -12.36 -2.66 0.79
CA GLY A 106 -12.82 -2.23 -0.52
C GLY A 106 -13.71 -1.00 -0.44
N GLU A 107 -13.53 -0.09 -1.40
CA GLU A 107 -14.46 1.02 -1.60
C GLU A 107 -15.62 0.57 -2.48
N LEU A 108 -16.85 0.97 -2.13
CA LEU A 108 -18.03 0.70 -2.93
C LEU A 108 -18.40 1.92 -3.78
N SER A 109 -18.58 1.67 -5.08
CA SER A 109 -19.31 2.58 -5.95
C SER A 109 -20.82 2.41 -5.77
N LEU A 110 -21.60 3.40 -6.24
CA LEU A 110 -23.06 3.39 -6.10
C LEU A 110 -23.76 2.22 -6.81
N ASP A 111 -23.08 1.59 -7.77
CA ASP A 111 -23.54 0.39 -8.49
C ASP A 111 -23.11 -0.93 -7.83
N GLY A 112 -22.40 -0.86 -6.69
CA GLY A 112 -21.83 -2.00 -5.99
C GLY A 112 -20.54 -2.56 -6.57
N SER A 113 -19.97 -1.92 -7.60
CA SER A 113 -18.59 -2.23 -8.00
C SER A 113 -17.61 -1.88 -6.89
N ILE A 114 -16.58 -2.71 -6.75
CA ILE A 114 -15.55 -2.60 -5.72
C ILE A 114 -14.33 -1.91 -6.32
N GLN A 115 -13.98 -0.74 -5.78
CA GLN A 115 -12.88 0.10 -6.23
C GLN A 115 -11.59 -0.21 -5.48
N PRO A 116 -10.42 0.00 -6.12
CA PRO A 116 -9.13 -0.30 -5.54
C PRO A 116 -8.84 0.51 -4.29
N ILE A 117 -8.12 -0.11 -3.36
CA ILE A 117 -7.64 0.49 -2.12
C ILE A 117 -6.13 0.73 -2.18
N LYS A 118 -5.64 1.59 -1.28
CA LYS A 118 -4.21 1.77 -1.03
C LYS A 118 -3.76 0.85 0.10
N GLY A 119 -2.49 0.43 0.09
CA GLY A 119 -1.92 -0.38 1.16
C GLY A 119 -2.38 -1.84 1.17
N ALA A 120 -2.69 -2.45 0.03
CA ALA A 120 -3.17 -3.84 0.00
C ALA A 120 -2.11 -4.84 0.52
N LEU A 121 -0.83 -4.63 0.21
CA LEU A 121 0.27 -5.45 0.72
C LEU A 121 0.41 -5.41 2.25
N PRO A 122 0.54 -4.25 2.93
CA PRO A 122 0.62 -4.22 4.39
C PRO A 122 -0.63 -4.81 5.07
N ILE A 123 -1.82 -4.61 4.49
CA ILE A 123 -3.07 -5.24 4.96
C ILE A 123 -2.99 -6.78 4.86
N ALA A 124 -2.46 -7.32 3.76
CA ALA A 124 -2.28 -8.75 3.58
C ALA A 124 -1.24 -9.33 4.56
N ILE A 125 -0.14 -8.62 4.79
CA ILE A 125 0.87 -9.01 5.79
C ILE A 125 0.20 -9.10 7.17
N LYS A 126 -0.59 -8.09 7.54
CA LYS A 126 -1.30 -8.06 8.83
C LYS A 126 -2.36 -9.16 8.95
N ALA A 127 -3.13 -9.42 7.89
CA ALA A 127 -4.11 -10.50 7.86
C ALA A 127 -3.46 -11.88 8.10
N ARG A 128 -2.29 -12.12 7.51
CA ARG A 128 -1.52 -13.34 7.76
C ARG A 128 -1.01 -13.41 9.20
N GLU A 129 -0.43 -12.33 9.71
CA GLU A 129 0.10 -12.26 11.09
C GLU A 129 -0.97 -12.54 12.14
N ASP A 130 -2.18 -12.02 11.94
CA ASP A 130 -3.32 -12.21 12.84
C ASP A 130 -4.04 -13.56 12.61
N GLY A 131 -3.57 -14.37 11.66
CA GLY A 131 -4.05 -15.75 11.44
C GLY A 131 -5.38 -15.87 10.71
N PHE A 132 -5.77 -14.88 9.90
CA PHE A 132 -6.98 -14.98 9.07
C PHE A 132 -6.83 -16.06 8.00
N GLU A 133 -7.93 -16.76 7.68
CA GLU A 133 -7.95 -17.77 6.62
C GLU A 133 -7.80 -17.12 5.24
N GLY A 134 -8.39 -15.94 5.06
CA GLY A 134 -8.28 -15.20 3.82
C GLY A 134 -8.56 -13.70 3.90
N LEU A 135 -8.24 -13.04 2.80
CA LEU A 135 -8.40 -11.61 2.59
C LEU A 135 -9.26 -11.39 1.35
N ILE A 136 -10.38 -10.68 1.48
CA ILE A 136 -11.26 -10.32 0.36
C ILE A 136 -11.06 -8.83 0.06
N ILE A 137 -10.58 -8.55 -1.16
CA ILE A 137 -10.15 -7.21 -1.59
C ILE A 137 -10.54 -6.94 -3.05
N PRO A 138 -10.44 -5.69 -3.53
CA PRO A 138 -10.74 -5.38 -4.93
C PRO A 138 -9.86 -6.21 -5.87
N GLN A 139 -10.43 -6.66 -6.99
CA GLN A 139 -9.73 -7.48 -8.00
C GLN A 139 -8.42 -6.85 -8.47
N GLN A 140 -8.36 -5.53 -8.54
CA GLN A 140 -7.19 -4.77 -8.99
C GLN A 140 -6.03 -4.82 -7.98
N ASN A 141 -6.33 -5.04 -6.70
CA ASN A 141 -5.33 -5.20 -5.63
C ASN A 141 -4.96 -6.66 -5.36
N ALA A 142 -5.70 -7.63 -5.93
CA ALA A 142 -5.53 -9.05 -5.63
C ALA A 142 -4.10 -9.57 -5.87
N ARG A 143 -3.48 -9.18 -7.00
CA ARG A 143 -2.10 -9.59 -7.34
C ARG A 143 -1.06 -9.05 -6.36
N GLU A 144 -1.27 -7.85 -5.83
CA GLU A 144 -0.36 -7.20 -4.88
C GLU A 144 -0.40 -7.91 -3.52
N ALA A 145 -1.60 -8.18 -3.00
CA ALA A 145 -1.76 -8.86 -1.72
C ALA A 145 -1.40 -10.36 -1.79
N ALA A 146 -1.62 -11.01 -2.93
CA ALA A 146 -1.32 -12.45 -3.15
C ALA A 146 0.17 -12.79 -3.10
N VAL A 147 1.05 -11.78 -3.02
CA VAL A 147 2.47 -11.97 -2.76
C VAL A 147 2.72 -12.56 -1.37
N VAL A 148 1.81 -12.34 -0.42
CA VAL A 148 1.90 -12.86 0.93
C VAL A 148 1.59 -14.36 0.93
N ASN A 149 2.63 -15.17 1.10
CA ASN A 149 2.48 -16.62 1.23
C ASN A 149 1.60 -16.99 2.44
N GLN A 150 0.90 -18.13 2.34
CA GLN A 150 0.07 -18.71 3.40
C GLN A 150 -1.15 -17.86 3.79
N LEU A 151 -1.63 -17.00 2.88
CA LEU A 151 -2.89 -16.28 3.00
C LEU A 151 -3.69 -16.48 1.71
N LYS A 152 -4.97 -16.87 1.82
CA LYS A 152 -5.84 -16.95 0.65
C LYS A 152 -6.35 -15.54 0.30
N VAL A 153 -5.91 -15.00 -0.83
CA VAL A 153 -6.34 -13.67 -1.29
C VAL A 153 -7.40 -13.82 -2.36
N TYR A 154 -8.57 -13.21 -2.16
CA TYR A 154 -9.70 -13.24 -3.07
C TYR A 154 -9.92 -11.85 -3.66
N GLY A 155 -9.75 -11.75 -4.97
CA GLY A 155 -10.10 -10.58 -5.74
C GLY A 155 -11.59 -10.60 -6.08
N VAL A 156 -12.28 -9.49 -5.80
CA VAL A 156 -13.70 -9.33 -6.11
C VAL A 156 -13.94 -8.03 -6.86
N SER A 157 -14.88 -8.03 -7.78
CA SER A 157 -15.21 -6.85 -8.60
C SER A 157 -16.53 -6.20 -8.19
N ASN A 158 -17.43 -6.96 -7.56
CA ASN A 158 -18.72 -6.46 -7.10
C ASN A 158 -19.12 -7.07 -5.74
N ILE A 159 -19.85 -6.31 -4.92
CA ILE A 159 -20.35 -6.74 -3.60
C ILE A 159 -21.17 -8.04 -3.66
N LYS A 160 -21.89 -8.27 -4.76
CA LYS A 160 -22.71 -9.46 -4.96
C LYS A 160 -21.90 -10.75 -4.84
N GLU A 161 -20.66 -10.75 -5.35
CA GLU A 161 -19.76 -11.90 -5.30
C GLU A 161 -19.40 -12.27 -3.85
N VAL A 162 -19.24 -11.24 -3.00
CA VAL A 162 -18.93 -11.40 -1.58
C VAL A 162 -20.14 -11.94 -0.82
N VAL A 163 -21.33 -11.45 -1.15
CA VAL A 163 -22.60 -11.95 -0.58
C VAL A 163 -22.83 -13.42 -0.94
N GLU A 164 -22.75 -13.76 -2.23
CA GLU A 164 -22.91 -15.13 -2.72
C GLU A 164 -21.88 -16.08 -2.06
N PHE A 165 -20.65 -15.61 -1.84
CA PHE A 165 -19.61 -16.36 -1.13
C PHE A 165 -19.94 -16.68 0.33
N PHE A 166 -20.43 -15.69 1.08
CA PHE A 166 -20.82 -15.90 2.47
C PHE A 166 -22.05 -16.78 2.62
N ASN A 167 -22.93 -16.82 1.62
CA ASN A 167 -24.09 -17.69 1.57
C ASN A 167 -23.83 -19.10 1.02
N ASN A 168 -22.59 -19.42 0.62
CA ASN A 168 -22.22 -20.67 -0.06
C ASN A 168 -22.91 -20.88 -1.42
N GLU A 169 -23.33 -19.79 -2.07
CA GLU A 169 -23.89 -19.82 -3.42
C GLU A 169 -22.79 -19.76 -4.49
N ARG A 170 -21.60 -19.28 -4.11
CA ARG A 170 -20.43 -19.16 -4.97
C ARG A 170 -19.14 -19.50 -4.22
N GLU A 171 -18.20 -20.14 -4.92
CA GLU A 171 -16.83 -20.26 -4.45
C GLU A 171 -15.96 -19.16 -5.07
N LEU A 172 -15.11 -18.54 -4.25
CA LEU A 172 -14.10 -17.60 -4.73
C LEU A 172 -12.80 -18.36 -4.95
N GLU A 173 -12.18 -18.16 -6.11
CA GLU A 173 -10.86 -18.73 -6.40
C GLU A 173 -9.78 -17.80 -5.84
N PRO A 174 -8.82 -18.33 -5.06
CA PRO A 174 -7.73 -17.52 -4.55
C PRO A 174 -6.81 -17.09 -5.70
N THR A 175 -6.39 -15.83 -5.67
CA THR A 175 -5.38 -15.31 -6.58
C THR A 175 -4.02 -15.89 -6.18
N VAL A 176 -3.40 -16.62 -7.10
CA VAL A 176 -2.06 -17.19 -6.92
C VAL A 176 -1.08 -16.43 -7.80
N VAL A 177 0.01 -15.95 -7.22
CA VAL A 177 1.10 -15.29 -7.95
C VAL A 177 2.35 -16.15 -7.81
N ASN A 178 2.94 -16.55 -8.95
CA ASN A 178 4.28 -17.16 -8.97
C ASN A 178 5.33 -16.07 -8.73
N THR A 179 5.43 -15.66 -7.46
CA THR A 179 6.18 -14.49 -7.00
C THR A 179 7.64 -14.52 -7.38
N ARG A 180 8.29 -15.69 -7.46
CA ARG A 180 9.73 -15.77 -7.74
C ARG A 180 10.06 -15.63 -9.21
N GLU A 181 9.41 -16.38 -10.09
CA GLU A 181 9.75 -16.39 -11.51
C GLU A 181 9.44 -15.05 -12.19
N GLU A 182 8.24 -14.51 -11.95
CA GLU A 182 7.87 -13.18 -12.47
C GLU A 182 8.81 -12.09 -11.95
N PHE A 183 9.18 -12.15 -10.67
CA PHE A 183 10.09 -11.18 -10.05
C PHE A 183 11.48 -11.22 -10.68
N TYR A 184 12.10 -12.40 -10.77
CA TYR A 184 13.45 -12.54 -11.34
C TYR A 184 13.50 -12.21 -12.83
N GLN A 185 12.45 -12.52 -13.60
CA GLN A 185 12.39 -12.14 -15.02
C GLN A 185 12.32 -10.61 -15.23
N GLN A 186 11.67 -9.89 -14.33
CA GLN A 186 11.52 -8.43 -14.44
C GLN A 186 12.72 -7.63 -13.91
N GLN A 187 13.63 -8.26 -13.16
CA GLN A 187 14.84 -7.60 -12.63
C GLN A 187 15.77 -7.08 -13.72
N THR A 188 15.84 -7.75 -14.87
CA THR A 188 16.81 -7.43 -15.93
C THR A 188 16.32 -6.40 -16.93
N ASN A 189 15.09 -5.88 -16.78
CA ASN A 189 14.46 -5.04 -17.81
C ASN A 189 14.66 -3.54 -17.55
N CYS A 190 15.88 -3.04 -17.63
CA CYS A 190 16.18 -1.62 -17.41
C CYS A 190 15.94 -0.78 -18.67
N ASP A 191 15.16 0.30 -18.57
CA ASP A 191 14.92 1.25 -19.67
C ASP A 191 16.20 2.01 -20.09
N LEU A 192 17.13 2.22 -19.14
CA LEU A 192 18.38 2.94 -19.31
C LEU A 192 19.54 2.08 -18.83
N ASP A 193 20.45 1.73 -19.74
CA ASP A 193 21.62 0.90 -19.44
C ASP A 193 22.87 1.77 -19.23
N PHE A 194 23.66 1.43 -18.20
CA PHE A 194 24.96 2.03 -17.94
C PHE A 194 25.99 1.74 -19.02
N ALA A 195 25.84 0.64 -19.76
CA ALA A 195 26.71 0.31 -20.89
C ALA A 195 26.69 1.37 -22.01
N ASP A 196 25.63 2.18 -22.09
CA ASP A 196 25.51 3.30 -23.04
C ASP A 196 26.47 4.47 -22.75
N VAL A 197 27.06 4.53 -21.54
CA VAL A 197 27.95 5.62 -21.13
C VAL A 197 29.32 5.45 -21.79
N LYS A 198 29.60 6.31 -22.78
CA LYS A 198 30.88 6.32 -23.52
C LYS A 198 31.90 7.26 -22.86
N GLY A 199 33.13 6.78 -22.66
CA GLY A 199 34.24 7.54 -22.06
C GLY A 199 34.11 7.75 -20.55
N GLN A 200 34.91 8.65 -19.96
CA GLN A 200 34.93 8.91 -18.50
C GLN A 200 35.21 7.64 -17.65
N GLU A 201 36.21 6.84 -18.04
CA GLU A 201 36.52 5.55 -17.39
C GLU A 201 36.73 5.66 -15.87
N ASN A 202 37.40 6.73 -15.41
CA ASN A 202 37.60 6.98 -13.99
C ASN A 202 36.28 7.17 -13.23
N VAL A 203 35.31 7.86 -13.84
CA VAL A 203 33.98 8.11 -13.26
C VAL A 203 33.14 6.84 -13.29
N LYS A 204 33.18 6.10 -14.40
CA LYS A 204 32.53 4.78 -14.50
C LYS A 204 33.03 3.84 -13.42
N ARG A 205 34.34 3.76 -13.21
CA ARG A 205 34.93 2.93 -12.16
C ARG A 205 34.48 3.35 -10.77
N ALA A 206 34.41 4.65 -10.49
CA ALA A 206 33.90 5.15 -9.22
C ALA A 206 32.42 4.78 -8.99
N LEU A 207 31.59 4.86 -10.04
CA LEU A 207 30.18 4.47 -10.01
C LEU A 207 30.01 2.96 -9.77
N GLU A 208 30.80 2.12 -10.42
CA GLU A 208 30.81 0.66 -10.18
C GLU A 208 31.18 0.32 -8.74
N VAL A 209 32.25 0.92 -8.21
CA VAL A 209 32.70 0.67 -6.83
C VAL A 209 31.62 1.11 -5.84
N ALA A 210 31.00 2.27 -6.06
CA ALA A 210 29.93 2.75 -5.21
C ALA A 210 28.67 1.88 -5.30
N ALA A 211 28.30 1.42 -6.50
CA ALA A 211 27.17 0.52 -6.71
C ALA A 211 27.39 -0.83 -6.00
N ALA A 212 28.58 -1.41 -6.13
CA ALA A 212 28.93 -2.67 -5.46
C ALA A 212 29.01 -2.54 -3.94
N GLY A 213 29.50 -1.41 -3.43
CA GLY A 213 29.67 -1.15 -1.99
C GLY A 213 28.49 -0.47 -1.29
N GLY A 214 27.43 -0.10 -2.02
CA GLY A 214 26.33 0.69 -1.46
C GLY A 214 26.76 2.07 -0.95
N HIS A 215 27.73 2.72 -1.63
CA HIS A 215 28.29 3.99 -1.20
C HIS A 215 27.56 5.20 -1.79
N ASN A 216 27.54 6.29 -1.02
CA ASN A 216 27.08 7.59 -1.51
C ASN A 216 28.13 8.20 -2.46
N LEU A 217 27.65 8.92 -3.47
CA LEU A 217 28.49 9.57 -4.49
C LEU A 217 28.22 11.06 -4.57
N ILE A 218 29.29 11.84 -4.73
CA ILE A 218 29.22 13.26 -5.08
C ILE A 218 29.95 13.45 -6.40
N MET A 219 29.25 13.97 -7.41
CA MET A 219 29.81 14.26 -8.72
C MET A 219 29.97 15.77 -8.92
N VAL A 220 31.20 16.23 -9.11
CA VAL A 220 31.52 17.65 -9.35
C VAL A 220 32.05 17.81 -10.77
N GLY A 221 31.47 18.72 -11.54
CA GLY A 221 31.91 18.99 -12.91
C GLY A 221 31.05 20.04 -13.61
N ALA A 222 31.57 20.59 -14.71
CA ALA A 222 30.89 21.64 -15.49
C ALA A 222 29.48 21.21 -15.95
N PRO A 223 28.55 22.15 -16.20
CA PRO A 223 27.26 21.85 -16.83
C PRO A 223 27.45 21.05 -18.14
N GLY A 224 26.56 20.10 -18.42
CA GLY A 224 26.65 19.26 -19.64
C GLY A 224 27.66 18.11 -19.60
N SER A 225 28.41 17.93 -18.50
CA SER A 225 29.38 16.82 -18.33
C SER A 225 28.76 15.41 -18.20
N GLY A 226 27.43 15.27 -18.33
CA GLY A 226 26.75 13.98 -18.26
C GLY A 226 26.43 13.45 -16.86
N LYS A 227 26.56 14.26 -15.80
CA LYS A 227 26.27 13.84 -14.40
C LYS A 227 24.87 13.22 -14.23
N SER A 228 23.82 13.94 -14.63
CA SER A 228 22.44 13.46 -14.51
C SER A 228 22.15 12.29 -15.44
N MET A 229 22.84 12.21 -16.60
CA MET A 229 22.75 11.09 -17.55
C MET A 229 23.32 9.80 -16.94
N MET A 230 24.48 9.89 -16.27
CA MET A 230 25.10 8.77 -15.56
C MET A 230 24.29 8.37 -14.31
N ALA A 231 23.78 9.33 -13.53
CA ALA A 231 22.96 9.06 -12.36
C ALA A 231 21.71 8.23 -12.69
N LYS A 232 21.00 8.59 -13.77
CA LYS A 232 19.79 7.88 -14.23
C LYS A 232 20.03 6.43 -14.65
N ARG A 233 21.28 6.08 -14.96
CA ARG A 233 21.70 4.72 -15.36
C ARG A 233 22.28 3.91 -14.22
N LEU A 234 22.58 4.54 -13.08
CA LEU A 234 23.11 3.86 -11.90
C LEU A 234 22.26 2.65 -11.45
N PRO A 235 20.91 2.69 -11.49
CA PRO A 235 20.08 1.53 -11.14
C PRO A 235 20.40 0.25 -11.91
N SER A 236 20.91 0.34 -13.15
CA SER A 236 21.23 -0.82 -13.99
C SER A 236 22.48 -1.60 -13.57
N ILE A 237 23.37 -0.97 -12.78
CA ILE A 237 24.60 -1.60 -12.27
C ILE A 237 24.57 -1.88 -10.77
N LEU A 238 23.47 -1.53 -10.10
CA LEU A 238 23.27 -1.88 -8.70
C LEU A 238 23.02 -3.39 -8.57
N PRO A 239 23.41 -4.00 -7.44
CA PRO A 239 23.01 -5.36 -7.12
C PRO A 239 21.48 -5.50 -7.24
N PRO A 240 20.95 -6.57 -7.84
CA PRO A 240 19.51 -6.75 -7.96
C PRO A 240 18.83 -6.80 -6.58
N LEU A 241 17.56 -6.42 -6.52
CA LEU A 241 16.79 -6.49 -5.26
C LEU A 241 16.65 -7.95 -4.81
N SER A 242 16.91 -8.22 -3.53
CA SER A 242 16.42 -9.43 -2.90
C SER A 242 14.90 -9.40 -2.77
N LEU A 243 14.27 -10.56 -2.57
CA LEU A 243 12.82 -10.62 -2.32
C LEU A 243 12.42 -9.83 -1.05
N GLY A 244 13.27 -9.85 -0.01
CA GLY A 244 13.03 -9.08 1.22
C GLY A 244 13.04 -7.57 0.95
N GLU A 245 14.09 -7.07 0.31
CA GLU A 245 14.18 -5.65 -0.06
C GLU A 245 13.02 -5.22 -0.99
N SER A 246 12.63 -6.10 -1.91
CA SER A 246 11.49 -5.86 -2.80
C SER A 246 10.18 -5.72 -2.02
N LEU A 247 9.91 -6.59 -1.04
CA LEU A 247 8.72 -6.51 -0.19
C LEU A 247 8.69 -5.20 0.60
N GLU A 248 9.82 -4.78 1.17
CA GLU A 248 9.92 -3.50 1.88
C GLU A 248 9.65 -2.31 0.97
N THR A 249 10.30 -2.25 -0.20
CA THR A 249 10.10 -1.16 -1.16
C THR A 249 8.65 -1.17 -1.69
N THR A 250 8.08 -2.34 -1.96
CA THR A 250 6.69 -2.48 -2.41
C THR A 250 5.70 -2.02 -1.35
N LYS A 251 5.96 -2.30 -0.07
CA LYS A 251 5.14 -1.82 1.05
C LYS A 251 5.02 -0.30 1.04
N ILE A 252 6.13 0.42 0.82
CA ILE A 252 6.13 1.89 0.76
C ILE A 252 5.30 2.41 -0.42
N HIS A 253 5.47 1.84 -1.61
CA HIS A 253 4.75 2.27 -2.82
C HIS A 253 3.27 1.86 -2.84
N SER A 254 2.93 0.79 -2.12
CA SER A 254 1.56 0.34 -1.89
C SER A 254 0.73 1.38 -1.13
N VAL A 255 1.31 1.95 -0.07
CA VAL A 255 0.63 2.99 0.73
C VAL A 255 0.41 4.27 -0.08
N THR A 256 1.36 4.64 -0.95
CA THR A 256 1.20 5.82 -1.80
C THR A 256 0.26 5.57 -2.99
N GLY A 257 -0.11 4.32 -3.27
CA GLY A 257 -0.93 3.93 -4.41
C GLY A 257 -0.21 4.11 -5.76
N GLN A 258 1.13 4.09 -5.75
CA GLN A 258 1.96 4.30 -6.95
C GLN A 258 2.32 3.01 -7.68
N LEU A 259 1.89 1.84 -7.18
CA LEU A 259 2.09 0.57 -7.87
C LEU A 259 1.38 0.55 -9.22
N LYS A 260 2.09 0.13 -10.27
CA LYS A 260 1.51 -0.04 -11.60
C LYS A 260 0.40 -1.08 -11.52
N ARG A 261 -0.71 -0.84 -12.22
CA ARG A 261 -1.84 -1.78 -12.26
C ARG A 261 -1.37 -3.17 -12.71
N GLY A 262 -1.68 -4.19 -11.93
CA GLY A 262 -1.29 -5.58 -12.21
C GLY A 262 0.15 -5.95 -11.84
N SER A 263 0.95 -5.02 -11.31
CA SER A 263 2.25 -5.36 -10.71
C SER A 263 2.05 -5.95 -9.32
N SER A 264 2.78 -7.03 -9.02
CA SER A 264 2.76 -7.70 -7.72
C SER A 264 3.85 -7.17 -6.79
N LEU A 265 5.07 -6.98 -7.32
CA LEU A 265 6.26 -6.56 -6.60
C LEU A 265 7.07 -5.55 -7.41
N ILE A 266 7.78 -4.67 -6.70
CA ILE A 266 8.83 -3.83 -7.29
C ILE A 266 10.07 -4.69 -7.49
N SER A 267 10.38 -5.00 -8.75
CA SER A 267 11.52 -5.82 -9.16
C SER A 267 12.79 -5.02 -9.45
N GLN A 268 12.67 -3.70 -9.64
CA GLN A 268 13.79 -2.83 -10.01
C GLN A 268 14.10 -1.81 -8.92
N ARG A 269 15.37 -1.44 -8.81
CA ARG A 269 15.85 -0.38 -7.91
C ARG A 269 15.13 0.93 -8.27
N PRO A 270 14.34 1.54 -7.37
CA PRO A 270 13.66 2.79 -7.68
C PRO A 270 14.68 3.90 -7.89
N PHE A 271 14.40 4.79 -8.84
CA PHE A 271 15.19 6.01 -9.06
C PHE A 271 14.30 7.23 -8.85
N ARG A 272 14.69 8.11 -7.94
CA ARG A 272 13.98 9.35 -7.63
C ARG A 272 14.86 10.55 -7.96
N ASP A 273 14.29 11.48 -8.71
CA ASP A 273 14.93 12.72 -9.20
C ASP A 273 13.99 13.90 -8.85
N PRO A 274 13.86 14.23 -7.54
CA PRO A 274 13.05 15.35 -7.12
C PRO A 274 13.59 16.66 -7.69
N HIS A 275 12.67 17.53 -8.12
CA HIS A 275 13.04 18.88 -8.55
C HIS A 275 13.68 19.66 -7.39
N HIS A 276 14.68 20.49 -7.67
CA HIS A 276 15.42 21.27 -6.65
C HIS A 276 14.54 22.26 -5.85
N THR A 277 13.31 22.52 -6.28
CA THR A 277 12.31 23.35 -5.56
C THR A 277 11.38 22.53 -4.66
N ILE A 278 11.64 21.24 -4.47
CA ILE A 278 10.81 20.37 -3.63
C ILE A 278 10.81 20.85 -2.17
N SER A 279 9.64 20.77 -1.52
CA SER A 279 9.51 21.15 -0.11
C SER A 279 10.16 20.10 0.81
N GLN A 280 10.54 20.51 2.02
CA GLN A 280 11.08 19.58 3.02
C GLN A 280 10.08 18.46 3.36
N VAL A 281 8.78 18.78 3.41
CA VAL A 281 7.71 17.82 3.68
C VAL A 281 7.58 16.80 2.53
N ALA A 282 7.69 17.22 1.28
CA ALA A 282 7.65 16.28 0.15
C ALA A 282 8.91 15.41 0.06
N MET A 283 10.07 15.91 0.50
CA MET A 283 11.32 15.15 0.56
C MET A 283 11.32 14.08 1.65
N VAL A 284 11.08 14.49 2.90
CA VAL A 284 11.14 13.61 4.07
C VAL A 284 9.87 12.78 4.19
N GLY A 285 8.75 13.31 3.75
CA GLY A 285 7.42 12.81 4.09
C GLY A 285 6.81 13.63 5.22
N GLY A 286 5.50 13.49 5.41
CA GLY A 286 4.75 14.23 6.44
C GLY A 286 3.33 14.57 6.00
N GLY A 287 2.78 15.60 6.64
CA GLY A 287 1.37 15.98 6.54
C GLY A 287 0.60 15.63 7.82
N SER A 288 -0.68 16.02 7.88
CA SER A 288 -1.57 15.60 8.98
C SER A 288 -1.64 14.08 9.12
N PHE A 289 -1.41 13.39 8.00
CA PHE A 289 -1.24 11.94 7.91
C PHE A 289 0.12 11.68 7.28
N PRO A 290 1.08 11.11 8.02
CA PRO A 290 2.43 10.94 7.53
C PRO A 290 2.44 10.01 6.32
N GLN A 291 2.68 10.59 5.14
CA GLN A 291 2.91 9.84 3.92
C GLN A 291 4.41 9.74 3.61
N PRO A 292 4.85 8.64 2.96
CA PRO A 292 6.21 8.51 2.46
C PRO A 292 6.61 9.67 1.55
N GLY A 293 7.77 10.29 1.83
CA GLY A 293 8.38 11.29 0.95
C GLY A 293 9.29 10.67 -0.11
N GLU A 294 9.96 11.50 -0.91
CA GLU A 294 10.91 11.07 -1.95
C GLU A 294 12.05 10.21 -1.41
N ILE A 295 12.52 10.48 -0.18
CA ILE A 295 13.56 9.66 0.47
C ILE A 295 13.04 8.23 0.69
N SER A 296 11.83 8.09 1.23
CA SER A 296 11.20 6.78 1.46
C SER A 296 10.88 6.08 0.15
N LEU A 297 10.43 6.82 -0.86
CA LEU A 297 10.14 6.26 -2.18
C LEU A 297 11.38 5.79 -2.95
N ALA A 298 12.57 6.26 -2.57
CA ALA A 298 13.88 5.82 -3.04
C ALA A 298 14.46 4.66 -2.21
N HIS A 299 13.72 4.10 -1.25
CA HIS A 299 14.19 3.00 -0.39
C HIS A 299 14.70 1.81 -1.21
N ASN A 300 15.87 1.30 -0.81
CA ASN A 300 16.64 0.28 -1.54
C ASN A 300 16.97 0.66 -3.00
N GLY A 301 16.96 1.95 -3.35
CA GLY A 301 17.26 2.45 -4.70
C GLY A 301 18.19 3.64 -4.70
N VAL A 302 17.94 4.59 -5.60
CA VAL A 302 18.78 5.78 -5.81
C VAL A 302 17.93 7.04 -5.66
N LEU A 303 18.36 7.93 -4.76
CA LEU A 303 17.88 9.31 -4.67
C LEU A 303 18.92 10.23 -5.31
N PHE A 304 18.59 10.82 -6.45
CA PHE A 304 19.43 11.79 -7.13
C PHE A 304 19.03 13.21 -6.72
N LEU A 305 20.00 14.00 -6.27
CA LEU A 305 19.80 15.39 -5.87
C LEU A 305 20.65 16.27 -6.77
N ASP A 306 19.99 16.96 -7.70
CA ASP A 306 20.67 17.96 -8.51
C ASP A 306 20.91 19.24 -7.68
N GLU A 307 22.04 19.89 -7.90
CA GLU A 307 22.36 21.20 -7.30
C GLU A 307 22.34 21.28 -5.75
N LEU A 308 23.06 20.37 -5.06
CA LEU A 308 23.25 20.33 -3.59
C LEU A 308 23.82 21.62 -2.91
N PHE A 309 23.99 22.75 -3.61
CA PHE A 309 24.66 23.96 -3.09
C PHE A 309 23.73 25.15 -2.77
N SER A 310 22.41 24.97 -2.71
CA SER A 310 21.50 25.96 -2.12
C SER A 310 21.51 25.90 -0.57
N LYS A 311 22.00 26.96 0.07
CA LYS A 311 22.66 26.98 1.40
C LYS A 311 21.87 26.57 2.65
N LEU A 312 20.54 26.50 2.66
CA LEU A 312 19.77 26.16 3.89
C LEU A 312 19.06 24.80 3.86
N PHE A 313 18.68 24.32 2.67
CA PHE A 313 17.94 23.07 2.50
C PHE A 313 18.82 21.84 2.75
N ASN A 314 20.10 21.95 2.39
CA ASN A 314 21.03 20.83 2.36
C ASN A 314 21.59 20.43 3.73
N TYR A 315 21.65 21.33 4.71
CA TYR A 315 22.20 21.02 6.04
C TYR A 315 21.32 20.04 6.83
N CYS A 316 20.00 20.24 6.84
CA CYS A 316 19.07 19.33 7.51
C CYS A 316 18.99 17.95 6.83
N ILE A 317 19.07 17.90 5.50
CA ILE A 317 19.08 16.64 4.75
C ILE A 317 20.39 15.89 4.98
N LEU A 318 21.55 16.56 4.97
CA LEU A 318 22.83 15.94 5.31
C LEU A 318 22.86 15.44 6.76
N LEU A 319 22.23 16.15 7.70
CA LEU A 319 22.09 15.68 9.08
C LEU A 319 21.16 14.46 9.18
N TYR A 320 20.05 14.44 8.44
CA TYR A 320 19.13 13.32 8.41
C TYR A 320 19.73 12.08 7.71
N ILE A 321 20.44 12.28 6.61
CA ILE A 321 21.22 11.23 5.93
C ILE A 321 22.32 10.71 6.86
N ASN A 322 23.06 11.58 7.56
CA ASN A 322 24.03 11.15 8.57
C ASN A 322 23.39 10.41 9.75
N TYR A 323 22.18 10.81 10.16
CA TYR A 323 21.42 10.12 11.20
C TYR A 323 20.99 8.71 10.75
N LEU A 324 20.46 8.56 9.53
CA LEU A 324 20.11 7.27 8.94
C LEU A 324 21.34 6.37 8.75
N ILE A 325 22.47 6.93 8.30
CA ILE A 325 23.75 6.21 8.20
C ILE A 325 24.23 5.71 9.57
N ARG A 326 24.04 6.49 10.64
CA ARG A 326 24.41 6.07 12.01
C ARG A 326 23.51 4.97 12.56
N GLN A 327 22.22 4.94 12.20
CA GLN A 327 21.31 3.88 12.63
C GLN A 327 21.58 2.55 11.93
N ASN A 328 21.87 2.55 10.63
CA ASN A 328 22.19 1.32 9.89
C ASN A 328 23.52 0.66 10.31
N ASN A 329 24.45 1.42 10.92
CA ASN A 329 25.68 0.85 11.47
C ASN A 329 25.51 0.22 12.87
N HIS A 330 24.38 0.44 13.55
CA HIS A 330 24.11 -0.13 14.87
C HIS A 330 23.37 -1.47 14.83
N SER A 331 22.98 -1.97 13.65
CA SER A 331 22.36 -3.29 13.46
C SER A 331 23.33 -4.40 13.02
N ILE A 332 24.65 -4.13 13.00
CA ILE A 332 25.70 -5.12 12.67
C ILE A 332 26.75 -5.23 13.81
N GLN A 333 26.30 -5.19 15.06
CA GLN A 333 27.09 -5.71 16.19
C GLN A 333 26.24 -6.58 17.09
#